data_AF-A0AAU0YN70-F1
#
_entry.id   AF-A0AAU0YN70-F1
#
_cell.length_a   1.000
_cell.length_b   1.000
_cell.length_c   1.000
_cell.angle_alpha   90.00
_cell.angle_beta   90.00
_cell.angle_gamma   90.00
#
_symmetry.space_group_name_H-M   'P 1'
#
loop_
_entity.id
_entity.type
_entity.pdbx_description
1 polymer ?
#
loop_
_entity_poly.entity_id
_entity_poly.type
_entity_poly.pdbx_seq_one_letter_code
_entity_poly.pdbx_strand_id
1 'polypeptide(L)'
;MLDVAVIEEPAAAEASLDPIRSRILAALAEPGSAAMLAVRLGLPRQKVNYHLKELERHGLVELAEERRKGNVTERVYRATAASYVISPSALAAVSPDPSRSPDQLSARWLLALGARLVQEVGTLLSGAARARRRVATFGIDAEVRFASAADRMAFADELARSVAALVGRYHDESAPGGRTHRVIVGLHQIPAPPPGAPGSTAGPRQEAGGTNQTESEAGQEDRP
;
A
#
# COMPACT_ATOMS: atom_id res chain seq x y z
N MET A 1 3.22 -11.06 10.92
CA MET A 1 2.54 -9.79 10.60
C MET A 1 2.99 -9.33 9.23
N LEU A 2 2.05 -9.01 8.36
CA LEU A 2 2.30 -8.40 7.05
C LEU A 2 2.48 -6.89 7.21
N ASP A 3 3.14 -6.23 6.26
CA ASP A 3 3.18 -4.76 6.24
C ASP A 3 1.80 -4.19 5.89
N VAL A 4 1.16 -4.74 4.84
CA VAL A 4 -0.19 -4.38 4.39
C VAL A 4 -1.00 -5.64 4.12
N ALA A 5 -2.25 -5.69 4.60
CA ALA A 5 -3.24 -6.69 4.23
C ALA A 5 -4.46 -6.07 3.56
N VAL A 6 -5.13 -6.83 2.70
CA VAL A 6 -6.36 -6.42 2.04
C VAL A 6 -7.56 -7.11 2.68
N ILE A 7 -8.58 -6.33 3.02
CA ILE A 7 -9.86 -6.81 3.54
C ILE A 7 -10.85 -6.87 2.37
N GLU A 8 -11.20 -8.08 1.94
CA GLU A 8 -12.11 -8.32 0.81
C GLU A 8 -13.54 -8.64 1.25
N GLU A 9 -13.69 -9.17 2.47
CA GLU A 9 -14.96 -9.60 3.07
C GLU A 9 -15.73 -8.40 3.67
N PRO A 10 -17.00 -8.16 3.29
CA PRO A 10 -17.80 -7.06 3.83
C PRO A 10 -17.89 -7.07 5.36
N ALA A 11 -18.09 -8.24 5.96
CA ALA A 11 -18.20 -8.37 7.42
C ALA A 11 -16.87 -8.06 8.14
N ALA A 12 -15.73 -8.40 7.54
CA ALA A 12 -14.42 -8.03 8.06
C ALA A 12 -14.15 -6.52 7.90
N ALA A 13 -14.64 -5.90 6.82
CA ALA A 13 -14.58 -4.46 6.64
C ALA A 13 -15.40 -3.73 7.72
N GLU A 14 -16.65 -4.12 7.95
CA GLU A 14 -17.50 -3.62 9.03
C GLU A 14 -16.85 -3.80 10.42
N ALA A 15 -16.20 -4.95 10.65
CA ALA A 15 -15.43 -5.16 11.86
C ALA A 15 -14.28 -4.14 11.98
N SER A 16 -13.47 -3.98 10.93
CA SER A 16 -12.30 -3.08 10.98
C SER A 16 -12.64 -1.61 11.16
N LEU A 17 -13.84 -1.17 10.73
CA LEU A 17 -14.28 0.23 10.74
C LEU A 17 -14.84 0.71 12.09
N ASP A 18 -15.06 -0.17 13.07
CA ASP A 18 -15.43 0.28 14.42
C ASP A 18 -14.26 0.99 15.09
N PRO A 19 -14.45 2.22 15.62
CA PRO A 19 -13.35 3.04 16.14
C PRO A 19 -12.55 2.36 17.27
N ILE A 20 -13.19 1.50 18.08
CA ILE A 20 -12.50 0.79 19.15
C ILE A 20 -11.69 -0.36 18.58
N ARG A 21 -12.25 -1.11 17.63
CA ARG A 21 -11.55 -2.18 16.93
C ARG A 21 -10.35 -1.65 16.14
N SER A 22 -10.47 -0.52 15.45
CA SER A 22 -9.32 0.10 14.76
C SER A 22 -8.24 0.53 15.76
N ARG A 23 -8.61 1.10 16.92
CA ARG A 23 -7.65 1.43 18.00
C ARG A 23 -6.98 0.20 18.58
N ILE A 24 -7.70 -0.91 18.74
CA ILE A 24 -7.15 -2.19 19.18
C ILE A 24 -6.17 -2.75 18.14
N LEU A 25 -6.53 -2.75 16.85
CA LEU A 25 -5.63 -3.18 15.77
C LEU A 25 -4.34 -2.36 15.75
N ALA A 26 -4.44 -1.04 15.85
CA ALA A 26 -3.26 -0.16 15.93
C ALA A 26 -2.40 -0.46 17.17
N ALA A 27 -3.01 -0.69 18.33
CA ALA A 27 -2.28 -1.03 19.54
C ALA A 27 -1.60 -2.42 19.47
N LEU A 28 -2.16 -3.33 18.68
CA LEU A 28 -1.68 -4.69 18.44
C LEU A 28 -0.61 -4.81 17.34
N ALA A 29 -0.09 -3.68 16.83
CA ALA A 29 1.20 -3.66 16.14
C ALA A 29 2.30 -4.28 17.04
N GLU A 30 2.17 -4.05 18.35
CA GLU A 30 2.93 -4.75 19.40
C GLU A 30 2.03 -5.81 20.07
N PRO A 31 2.49 -7.08 20.21
CA PRO A 31 1.69 -8.12 20.84
C PRO A 31 1.21 -7.76 22.24
N GLY A 32 -0.05 -8.03 22.54
CA GLY A 32 -0.66 -7.63 23.80
C GLY A 32 -1.84 -8.51 24.21
N SER A 33 -2.01 -8.67 25.52
CA SER A 33 -3.19 -9.32 26.07
C SER A 33 -4.36 -8.34 26.20
N ALA A 34 -5.56 -8.86 26.43
CA ALA A 34 -6.73 -8.05 26.74
C ALA A 34 -6.52 -7.13 27.98
N ALA A 35 -5.74 -7.58 28.97
CA ALA A 35 -5.45 -6.77 30.15
C ALA A 35 -4.50 -5.61 29.82
N MET A 36 -3.45 -5.86 29.03
CA MET A 36 -2.51 -4.83 28.59
C MET A 36 -3.21 -3.78 27.72
N LEU A 37 -4.06 -4.22 26.78
CA LEU A 37 -4.84 -3.34 25.91
C LEU A 37 -5.86 -2.50 26.68
N ALA A 38 -6.52 -3.08 27.69
CA ALA A 38 -7.46 -2.35 28.54
C ALA A 38 -6.79 -1.14 29.22
N VAL A 39 -5.59 -1.34 29.78
CA VAL A 39 -4.80 -0.28 30.39
C VAL A 39 -4.35 0.75 29.35
N ARG A 40 -3.75 0.31 28.24
CA ARG A 40 -3.22 1.20 27.19
C ARG A 40 -4.30 2.07 26.54
N LEU A 41 -5.52 1.54 26.38
CA LEU A 41 -6.60 2.21 25.68
C LEU A 41 -7.60 2.91 26.60
N GLY A 42 -7.47 2.74 27.93
CA GLY A 42 -8.42 3.28 28.90
C GLY A 42 -9.81 2.65 28.78
N LEU A 43 -9.89 1.35 28.50
CA LEU A 43 -11.14 0.64 28.23
C LEU A 43 -11.40 -0.48 29.24
N PRO A 44 -12.66 -0.79 29.59
CA PRO A 44 -12.97 -1.96 30.40
C PRO A 44 -12.50 -3.26 29.74
N ARG A 45 -11.87 -4.15 30.51
CA ARG A 45 -11.31 -5.42 30.00
C ARG A 45 -12.35 -6.30 29.29
N GLN A 46 -13.58 -6.35 29.79
CA GLN A 46 -14.68 -7.09 29.14
C GLN A 46 -14.98 -6.55 27.75
N LYS A 47 -14.95 -5.22 27.58
CA LYS A 47 -15.15 -4.55 26.29
C LYS A 47 -14.02 -4.89 25.32
N VAL A 48 -12.76 -4.85 25.77
CA VAL A 48 -11.61 -5.26 24.96
C VAL A 48 -11.71 -6.73 24.54
N ASN A 49 -12.07 -7.63 25.45
CA ASN A 49 -12.27 -9.05 25.14
C ASN A 49 -13.33 -9.27 24.06
N TYR A 50 -14.46 -8.56 24.12
CA TYR A 50 -15.49 -8.62 23.09
C TYR A 50 -14.92 -8.22 21.72
N HIS A 51 -14.23 -7.08 21.65
CA HIS A 51 -13.66 -6.60 20.39
C HIS A 51 -12.54 -7.50 19.86
N LEU A 52 -11.71 -8.09 20.73
CA LEU A 52 -10.70 -9.07 20.33
C LEU A 52 -11.33 -10.31 19.71
N LYS A 53 -12.41 -10.83 20.29
CA LYS A 53 -13.15 -11.97 19.73
C LYS A 53 -13.72 -11.67 18.36
N GLU A 54 -14.31 -10.48 18.17
CA GLU A 54 -14.82 -10.08 16.85
C GLU A 54 -13.69 -9.93 15.82
N LEU A 55 -12.57 -9.30 16.19
CA LEU A 55 -11.41 -9.18 15.32
C LEU A 55 -10.81 -10.55 14.96
N GLU A 56 -10.71 -11.46 15.94
CA GLU A 56 -10.19 -12.82 15.76
C GLU A 56 -11.12 -13.63 14.84
N ARG A 57 -12.44 -13.50 15.01
CA ARG A 57 -13.46 -14.12 14.15
C ARG A 57 -13.30 -13.72 12.68
N HIS A 58 -12.84 -12.50 12.41
CA HIS A 58 -12.58 -11.99 11.06
C HIS A 58 -11.12 -12.14 10.60
N GLY A 59 -10.26 -12.80 11.38
CA GLY A 59 -8.85 -13.01 11.03
C GLY A 59 -8.01 -11.72 11.02
N LEU A 60 -8.48 -10.66 11.68
CA LEU A 60 -7.75 -9.38 11.77
C LEU A 60 -6.73 -9.39 12.92
N VAL A 61 -6.90 -10.30 13.87
CA VAL A 61 -5.91 -10.61 14.91
C VAL A 61 -5.72 -12.11 15.00
N GLU A 62 -4.52 -12.51 15.43
CA GLU A 62 -4.15 -13.89 15.67
C GLU A 62 -3.56 -14.06 17.08
N LEU A 63 -3.65 -15.27 17.62
CA LEU A 63 -3.01 -15.63 18.88
C LEU A 63 -1.50 -15.74 18.66
N ALA A 64 -0.74 -14.83 19.27
CA ALA A 64 0.72 -14.85 19.19
C ALA A 64 1.32 -15.89 20.15
N GLU A 65 0.76 -16.00 21.36
CA GLU A 65 1.18 -16.96 22.37
C GLU A 65 0.16 -17.05 23.51
N GLU A 66 0.28 -18.11 24.32
CA GLU A 66 -0.40 -18.24 25.60
C GLU A 66 0.63 -18.20 26.73
N ARG A 67 0.49 -17.25 27.66
CA ARG A 67 1.38 -17.08 28.81
C ARG A 67 0.67 -17.51 30.09
N ARG A 68 1.34 -18.26 30.97
CA ARG A 68 0.83 -18.53 32.32
C ARG A 68 1.18 -17.37 33.25
N LYS A 69 0.18 -16.80 33.91
CA LYS A 69 0.34 -15.80 34.97
C LYS A 69 -0.38 -16.30 36.23
N GLY A 70 0.37 -16.96 37.12
CA GLY A 70 -0.20 -17.72 38.24
C GLY A 70 -1.01 -18.91 37.73
N ASN A 71 -2.25 -19.06 38.21
CA ASN A 71 -3.17 -20.13 37.79
C ASN A 71 -4.00 -19.79 36.54
N VAL A 72 -3.78 -18.62 35.93
CA VAL A 72 -4.55 -18.16 34.75
C VAL A 72 -3.69 -18.16 33.50
N THR A 73 -4.21 -18.74 32.42
CA THR A 73 -3.62 -18.64 31.09
C THR A 73 -4.07 -17.32 30.43
N GLU A 74 -3.12 -16.46 30.13
CA GLU A 74 -3.31 -15.18 29.44
C GLU A 74 -3.00 -15.35 27.95
N ARG A 75 -4.00 -15.04 27.11
CA ARG A 75 -3.86 -15.04 25.65
C ARG A 75 -3.26 -13.71 25.20
N VAL A 76 -2.17 -13.78 24.44
CA VAL A 76 -1.50 -12.63 23.84
C VAL A 76 -1.82 -12.61 22.36
N TYR A 77 -2.36 -11.50 21.88
CA TYR A 77 -2.79 -11.33 20.49
C TYR A 77 -1.82 -10.43 19.73
N ARG A 78 -1.86 -10.52 18.40
CA ARG A 78 -1.16 -9.61 17.48
C ARG A 78 -2.07 -9.33 16.28
N ALA A 79 -1.98 -8.14 15.70
CA ALA A 79 -2.61 -7.83 14.41
C ALA A 79 -1.98 -8.68 13.28
N THR A 80 -2.78 -9.10 12.31
CA THR A 80 -2.27 -9.90 11.18
C THR A 80 -1.46 -9.05 10.20
N ALA A 81 -1.74 -7.75 10.13
CA ALA A 81 -0.95 -6.76 9.40
C ALA A 81 -0.74 -5.46 10.18
N ALA A 82 0.32 -4.72 9.83
CA ALA A 82 0.61 -3.38 10.35
C ALA A 82 -0.37 -2.33 9.80
N SER A 83 -0.88 -2.54 8.58
CA SER A 83 -1.86 -1.67 7.92
C SER A 83 -2.85 -2.48 7.11
N TYR A 84 -4.06 -1.94 6.93
CA TYR A 84 -5.15 -2.60 6.20
C TYR A 84 -5.69 -1.69 5.10
N VAL A 85 -5.99 -2.29 3.96
CA VAL A 85 -6.71 -1.66 2.85
C VAL A 85 -8.03 -2.40 2.67
N ILE A 86 -9.15 -1.67 2.67
CA ILE A 86 -10.45 -2.26 2.33
C ILE A 86 -10.56 -2.30 0.82
N SER A 87 -10.68 -3.51 0.26
CA SER A 87 -10.90 -3.71 -1.16
C SER A 87 -12.26 -3.15 -1.56
N PRO A 88 -12.41 -2.52 -2.75
CA PRO A 88 -13.71 -2.17 -3.31
C PRO A 88 -14.67 -3.36 -3.43
N SER A 89 -14.16 -4.60 -3.48
CA SER A 89 -14.97 -5.82 -3.48
C SER A 89 -15.79 -6.00 -2.19
N ALA A 90 -15.39 -5.39 -1.06
CA ALA A 90 -16.17 -5.39 0.17
C ALA A 90 -17.49 -4.62 0.03
N LEU A 91 -17.62 -3.76 -1.00
CA LEU A 91 -18.84 -3.06 -1.38
C LEU A 91 -19.21 -3.36 -2.84
N ALA A 92 -19.15 -4.64 -3.24
CA ALA A 92 -19.29 -5.08 -4.64
C ALA A 92 -20.49 -4.48 -5.40
N ALA A 93 -21.66 -4.33 -4.75
CA ALA A 93 -22.87 -3.80 -5.38
C ALA A 93 -22.73 -2.35 -5.88
N VAL A 94 -21.79 -1.59 -5.31
CA VAL A 94 -21.54 -0.17 -5.63
C VAL A 94 -20.07 0.11 -5.94
N SER A 95 -19.29 -0.93 -6.25
CA SER A 95 -17.87 -0.78 -6.57
C SER A 95 -17.68 0.04 -7.85
N PRO A 96 -16.66 0.95 -7.91
CA PRO A 96 -16.32 1.65 -9.14
C PRO A 96 -15.99 0.68 -10.28
N ASP A 97 -16.51 0.98 -11.46
CA ASP A 97 -16.27 0.19 -12.67
C ASP A 97 -15.66 1.08 -13.77
N PRO A 98 -14.34 1.00 -14.02
CA PRO A 98 -13.68 1.82 -15.03
C PRO A 98 -14.07 1.48 -16.47
N SER A 99 -14.84 0.40 -16.71
CA SER A 99 -15.32 0.03 -18.05
C SER A 99 -16.59 0.78 -18.48
N ARG A 100 -17.37 1.31 -17.53
CA ARG A 100 -18.66 1.97 -17.82
C ARG A 100 -18.55 3.27 -18.59
N SER A 101 -17.50 4.05 -18.34
CA SER A 101 -17.26 5.32 -19.03
C SER A 101 -15.77 5.64 -19.02
N PRO A 102 -15.00 5.12 -19.98
CA PRO A 102 -13.58 5.43 -20.10
C PRO A 102 -13.36 6.89 -20.47
N ASP A 103 -12.67 7.63 -19.61
CA ASP A 103 -12.29 9.02 -19.85
C ASP A 103 -10.90 9.29 -19.27
N GLN A 104 -9.89 9.39 -20.14
CA GLN A 104 -8.49 9.53 -19.76
C GLN A 104 -8.18 10.84 -19.02
N LEU A 105 -9.01 11.87 -19.21
CA LEU A 105 -8.83 13.17 -18.56
C LEU A 105 -9.63 13.29 -17.25
N SER A 106 -10.42 12.28 -16.90
CA SER A 106 -11.28 12.30 -15.72
C SER A 106 -10.59 11.76 -14.47
N ALA A 107 -10.56 12.60 -13.42
CA ALA A 107 -10.14 12.19 -12.10
C ALA A 107 -11.04 11.08 -11.51
N ARG A 108 -12.33 11.04 -11.87
CA ARG A 108 -13.25 9.97 -11.43
C ARG A 108 -12.90 8.64 -12.09
N TRP A 109 -12.52 8.68 -13.36
CA TRP A 109 -12.07 7.48 -14.07
C TRP A 109 -10.72 7.00 -13.51
N LEU A 110 -9.78 7.91 -13.23
CA LEU A 110 -8.53 7.57 -12.54
C LEU A 110 -8.78 6.93 -11.17
N LEU A 111 -9.75 7.42 -10.40
CA LEU A 111 -10.16 6.81 -9.13
C LEU A 111 -10.72 5.39 -9.34
N ALA A 112 -11.54 5.18 -10.37
CA ALA A 112 -12.07 3.85 -10.71
C ALA A 112 -10.95 2.87 -11.15
N LEU A 113 -9.92 3.37 -11.86
CA LEU A 113 -8.73 2.58 -12.18
C LEU A 113 -7.94 2.20 -10.91
N GLY A 114 -7.76 3.15 -9.99
CA GLY A 114 -7.11 2.90 -8.70
C GLY A 114 -7.87 1.88 -7.85
N ALA A 115 -9.19 1.98 -7.80
CA ALA A 115 -10.05 0.99 -7.14
C ALA A 115 -9.85 -0.41 -7.73
N ARG A 116 -9.85 -0.55 -9.06
CA ARG A 116 -9.56 -1.82 -9.72
C ARG A 116 -8.16 -2.34 -9.41
N LEU A 117 -7.14 -1.48 -9.38
CA LEU A 117 -5.78 -1.85 -9.00
C LEU A 117 -5.76 -2.49 -7.60
N VAL A 118 -6.37 -1.82 -6.61
CA VAL A 118 -6.46 -2.32 -5.22
C VAL A 118 -7.15 -3.67 -5.18
N GLN A 119 -8.27 -3.82 -5.88
CA GLN A 119 -9.01 -5.08 -5.94
C GLN A 119 -8.20 -6.22 -6.59
N GLU A 120 -7.67 -6.02 -7.79
CA GLU A 120 -6.93 -7.04 -8.54
C GLU A 120 -5.64 -7.46 -7.80
N VAL A 121 -4.88 -6.50 -7.27
CA VAL A 121 -3.66 -6.80 -6.48
C VAL A 121 -4.03 -7.49 -5.16
N GLY A 122 -5.10 -7.06 -4.49
CA GLY A 122 -5.61 -7.71 -3.28
C GLY A 122 -5.95 -9.18 -3.51
N THR A 123 -6.74 -9.47 -4.55
CA THR A 123 -7.09 -10.85 -4.94
C THR A 123 -5.85 -11.70 -5.25
N LEU A 124 -4.86 -11.13 -5.95
CA LEU A 124 -3.61 -11.83 -6.24
C LEU A 124 -2.83 -12.15 -4.96
N LEU A 125 -2.72 -11.20 -4.02
CA LEU A 125 -2.04 -11.40 -2.74
C LEU A 125 -2.74 -12.46 -1.89
N SER A 126 -4.06 -12.38 -1.77
CA SER A 126 -4.89 -13.35 -1.05
C SER A 126 -4.74 -14.76 -1.63
N GLY A 127 -4.82 -14.89 -2.96
CA GLY A 127 -4.64 -16.17 -3.66
C GLY A 127 -3.21 -16.72 -3.52
N ALA A 128 -2.20 -15.86 -3.65
CA ALA A 128 -0.80 -16.26 -3.53
C ALA A 128 -0.44 -16.69 -2.09
N ALA A 129 -0.95 -16.02 -1.07
CA ALA A 129 -0.78 -16.40 0.33
C ALA A 129 -1.34 -17.81 0.59
N ARG A 130 -2.56 -18.11 0.11
CA ARG A 130 -3.17 -19.45 0.21
C ARG A 130 -2.34 -20.51 -0.52
N ALA A 131 -1.80 -20.17 -1.68
CA ALA A 131 -0.97 -21.06 -2.49
C ALA A 131 0.51 -21.11 -2.06
N ARG A 132 0.91 -20.33 -1.04
CA ARG A 132 2.32 -20.11 -0.64
C ARG A 132 3.24 -19.72 -1.81
N ARG A 133 2.73 -18.85 -2.69
CA ARG A 133 3.45 -18.31 -3.85
C ARG A 133 3.70 -16.81 -3.67
N ARG A 134 4.61 -16.28 -4.46
CA ARG A 134 4.82 -14.83 -4.59
C ARG A 134 4.03 -14.30 -5.78
N VAL A 135 3.53 -13.08 -5.66
CA VAL A 135 2.96 -12.32 -6.78
C VAL A 135 4.10 -11.55 -7.44
N ALA A 136 4.27 -11.71 -8.74
CA ALA A 136 5.18 -10.85 -9.51
C ALA A 136 4.48 -9.52 -9.75
N THR A 137 5.04 -8.44 -9.20
CA THR A 137 4.55 -7.07 -9.38
C THR A 137 5.71 -6.16 -9.76
N PHE A 138 5.38 -5.03 -10.39
CA PHE A 138 6.31 -3.96 -10.73
C PHE A 138 5.63 -2.63 -10.43
N GLY A 139 6.36 -1.70 -9.83
CA GLY A 139 5.86 -0.38 -9.46
C GLY A 139 6.89 0.68 -9.78
N ILE A 140 6.42 1.84 -10.21
CA ILE A 140 7.21 3.06 -10.40
C ILE A 140 6.56 4.14 -9.55
N ASP A 141 7.36 4.82 -8.74
CA ASP A 141 6.97 6.01 -8.00
C ASP A 141 7.85 7.18 -8.45
N ALA A 142 7.22 8.25 -8.94
CA ALA A 142 7.91 9.41 -9.50
C ALA A 142 7.07 10.67 -9.32
N GLU A 143 7.72 11.74 -8.86
CA GLU A 143 7.13 13.08 -8.80
C GLU A 143 7.67 13.95 -9.94
N VAL A 144 6.77 14.67 -10.60
CA VAL A 144 7.12 15.62 -11.66
C VAL A 144 6.42 16.95 -11.40
N ARG A 145 7.18 18.05 -11.52
CA ARG A 145 6.65 19.42 -11.47
C ARG A 145 6.69 20.00 -12.87
N PHE A 146 5.53 20.39 -13.39
CA PHE A 146 5.41 21.02 -14.70
C PHE A 146 5.55 22.54 -14.58
N ALA A 147 6.25 23.16 -15.54
CA ALA A 147 6.33 24.61 -15.64
C ALA A 147 4.99 25.22 -16.11
N SER A 148 4.23 24.51 -16.94
CA SER A 148 2.94 24.95 -17.45
C SER A 148 1.92 23.81 -17.63
N ALA A 149 0.66 24.18 -17.86
CA ALA A 149 -0.39 23.23 -18.25
C ALA A 149 -0.11 22.58 -19.62
N ALA A 150 0.54 23.30 -20.54
CA ALA A 150 0.92 22.77 -21.85
C ALA A 150 2.00 21.68 -21.72
N ASP A 151 3.00 21.88 -20.87
CA ASP A 151 4.04 20.87 -20.60
C ASP A 151 3.42 19.60 -19.98
N ARG A 152 2.45 19.78 -19.09
CA ARG A 152 1.70 18.68 -18.50
C ARG A 152 0.93 17.88 -19.55
N MET A 153 0.29 18.54 -20.51
CA MET A 153 -0.43 17.88 -21.59
C MET A 153 0.54 17.13 -22.52
N ALA A 154 1.62 17.78 -22.93
CA ALA A 154 2.64 17.17 -23.78
C ALA A 154 3.26 15.92 -23.14
N PHE A 155 3.56 15.98 -21.83
CA PHE A 155 4.02 14.84 -21.06
C PHE A 155 3.01 13.69 -21.04
N ALA A 156 1.72 13.98 -20.82
CA ALA A 156 0.68 12.95 -20.80
C ALA A 156 0.55 12.24 -22.16
N ASP A 157 0.62 12.99 -23.26
CA ASP A 157 0.57 12.44 -24.62
C ASP A 157 1.80 11.59 -24.95
N GLU A 158 3.00 12.02 -24.55
CA GLU A 158 4.23 11.24 -24.72
C GLU A 158 4.22 9.96 -23.86
N LEU A 159 3.76 10.05 -22.61
CA LEU A 159 3.63 8.91 -21.71
C LEU A 159 2.64 7.87 -22.28
N ALA A 160 1.47 8.31 -22.75
CA ALA A 160 0.48 7.43 -23.36
C ALA A 160 1.04 6.70 -24.59
N ARG A 161 1.73 7.42 -25.49
CA ARG A 161 2.39 6.83 -26.67
C ARG A 161 3.50 5.86 -26.29
N SER A 162 4.31 6.19 -25.29
CA SER A 162 5.40 5.34 -24.81
C SER A 162 4.88 4.03 -24.22
N VAL A 163 3.83 4.11 -23.39
CA VAL A 163 3.18 2.91 -22.83
C VAL A 163 2.57 2.06 -23.95
N ALA A 164 1.85 2.68 -24.90
CA ALA A 164 1.27 1.95 -26.03
C ALA A 164 2.34 1.25 -26.88
N ALA A 165 3.47 1.91 -27.14
CA ALA A 165 4.59 1.33 -27.87
C ALA A 165 5.23 0.15 -27.12
N LEU A 166 5.36 0.24 -25.80
CA LEU A 166 5.84 -0.88 -24.98
C LEU A 166 4.87 -2.06 -25.01
N VAL A 167 3.57 -1.81 -24.83
CA VAL A 167 2.55 -2.87 -24.90
C VAL A 167 2.58 -3.53 -26.27
N GLY A 168 2.58 -2.77 -27.37
CA GLY A 168 2.62 -3.33 -28.72
C GLY A 168 3.88 -4.14 -29.02
N ARG A 169 5.01 -3.84 -28.37
CA ARG A 169 6.27 -4.60 -28.53
C ARG A 169 6.28 -5.94 -27.80
N TYR A 170 5.66 -6.02 -26.62
CA TYR A 170 5.76 -7.18 -25.73
C TYR A 170 4.47 -8.01 -25.64
N HIS A 171 3.35 -7.49 -26.12
CA HIS A 171 2.10 -8.22 -26.15
C HIS A 171 2.15 -9.35 -27.18
N ASP A 172 1.85 -10.57 -26.73
CA ASP A 172 1.65 -11.73 -27.59
C ASP A 172 0.36 -12.44 -27.13
N GLU A 173 -0.71 -12.28 -27.91
CA GLU A 173 -2.01 -12.93 -27.66
C GLU A 173 -1.98 -14.43 -27.89
N SER A 174 -1.00 -14.93 -28.65
CA SER A 174 -0.87 -16.33 -29.04
C SER A 174 -0.01 -17.17 -28.09
N ALA A 175 0.68 -16.53 -27.15
CA ALA A 175 1.62 -17.17 -26.22
C ALA A 175 0.93 -18.25 -25.36
N PRO A 176 1.25 -19.55 -25.54
CA PRO A 176 0.66 -20.62 -24.74
C PRO A 176 1.06 -20.48 -23.27
N GLY A 177 0.08 -20.41 -22.38
CA GLY A 177 0.31 -20.20 -20.94
C GLY A 177 0.68 -18.77 -20.55
N GLY A 178 0.64 -17.82 -21.50
CA GLY A 178 0.75 -16.39 -21.23
C GLY A 178 -0.31 -15.93 -20.24
N ARG A 179 0.08 -15.06 -19.31
CA ARG A 179 -0.85 -14.44 -18.35
C ARG A 179 -1.06 -12.99 -18.72
N THR A 180 -2.32 -12.57 -18.74
CA THR A 180 -2.66 -11.16 -18.90
C THR A 180 -2.18 -10.38 -17.68
N HIS A 181 -1.39 -9.34 -17.94
CA HIS A 181 -0.99 -8.37 -16.94
C HIS A 181 -1.64 -7.04 -17.28
N ARG A 182 -2.00 -6.28 -16.25
CA ARG A 182 -2.55 -4.94 -16.42
C ARG A 182 -1.47 -3.91 -16.15
N VAL A 183 -1.37 -2.93 -17.05
CA VAL A 183 -0.56 -1.72 -16.84
C VAL A 183 -1.53 -0.57 -16.59
N ILE A 184 -1.39 0.10 -15.44
CA ILE A 184 -2.13 1.31 -15.10
C ILE A 184 -1.09 2.39 -14.79
N VAL A 185 -1.23 3.54 -15.44
CA VAL A 185 -0.41 4.72 -15.16
C VAL A 185 -1.35 5.88 -14.91
N GLY A 186 -1.08 6.65 -13.86
CA GLY A 186 -1.88 7.79 -13.45
C GLY A 186 -1.00 9.01 -13.22
N LEU A 187 -1.52 10.18 -13.55
CA LEU A 187 -0.92 11.47 -13.24
C LEU A 187 -1.96 12.35 -12.56
N HIS A 188 -1.70 12.71 -11.31
CA HIS A 188 -2.55 13.62 -10.55
C HIS A 188 -1.71 14.72 -9.91
N GLN A 189 -2.39 15.80 -9.51
CA GLN A 189 -1.76 16.79 -8.64
C GLN A 189 -1.64 16.20 -7.24
N ILE A 190 -0.47 16.32 -6.62
CA ILE A 190 -0.32 16.05 -5.19
C ILE A 190 -1.10 17.14 -4.45
N PRO A 191 -2.13 16.81 -3.65
CA PRO A 191 -2.88 17.81 -2.90
C PRO A 191 -1.95 18.58 -1.96
N ALA A 192 -2.12 19.90 -1.88
CA ALA A 192 -1.42 20.69 -0.88
C ALA A 192 -1.80 20.19 0.53
N PRO A 193 -0.86 20.11 1.47
CA PRO A 193 -1.19 19.77 2.85
C PRO A 193 -2.23 20.77 3.38
N PRO A 194 -3.22 20.32 4.18
CA PRO A 194 -4.19 21.24 4.76
C PRO A 194 -3.47 22.28 5.62
N PRO A 195 -3.89 23.56 5.58
CA PRO A 195 -3.27 24.60 6.38
C PRO A 195 -3.34 24.22 7.86
N GLY A 196 -2.17 24.07 8.51
CA GLY A 196 -2.06 23.72 9.93
C GLY A 196 -1.65 22.28 10.24
N ALA A 197 -1.39 21.42 9.26
CA ALA A 197 -0.78 20.11 9.52
C ALA A 197 0.68 20.27 10.00
N PRO A 198 1.06 19.77 11.18
CA PRO A 198 2.45 19.80 11.61
C PRO A 198 3.31 18.86 10.75
N GLY A 199 4.27 19.44 10.02
CA GLY A 199 5.40 18.74 9.43
C GLY A 199 5.27 18.34 7.95
N SER A 200 5.58 19.27 7.05
CA SER A 200 6.34 18.93 5.83
C SER A 200 7.26 20.09 5.51
N THR A 201 8.37 20.16 6.25
CA THR A 201 9.58 20.79 5.72
C THR A 201 9.99 19.96 4.51
N ALA A 202 9.59 20.42 3.33
CA ALA A 202 10.20 20.01 2.07
C ALA A 202 11.68 20.43 2.09
N GLY A 203 12.53 19.54 2.59
CA GLY A 203 13.98 19.59 2.42
C GLY A 203 14.38 18.76 1.21
N PRO A 204 15.25 19.25 0.32
CA PRO A 204 15.65 18.54 -0.89
C PRO A 204 16.44 17.28 -0.52
N ARG A 205 16.01 16.09 -0.98
CA ARG A 205 16.85 14.89 -0.92
C ARG A 205 17.87 14.93 -2.05
N GLN A 206 19.08 15.26 -1.61
CA GLN A 206 20.42 15.00 -2.13
C GLN A 206 20.59 14.28 -3.48
N GLU A 207 21.40 14.98 -4.29
CA GLU A 207 22.20 14.57 -5.43
C GLU A 207 22.89 13.22 -5.23
N ALA A 208 22.81 12.38 -6.27
CA ALA A 208 23.62 11.19 -6.39
C ALA A 208 25.04 11.58 -6.83
N GLY A 209 26.00 11.33 -5.95
CA GLY A 209 27.30 10.74 -6.28
C GLY A 209 28.26 11.59 -7.11
N GLY A 210 29.08 12.38 -6.43
CA GLY A 210 30.29 12.97 -6.99
C GLY A 210 31.29 11.92 -7.46
N THR A 211 31.75 12.09 -8.71
CA THR A 211 33.01 11.57 -9.22
C THR A 211 34.17 12.13 -8.41
N ASN A 212 34.86 11.26 -7.67
CA ASN A 212 36.15 11.56 -7.08
C ASN A 212 37.23 11.11 -8.08
N GLN A 213 37.83 12.05 -8.81
CA GLN A 213 39.17 11.87 -9.36
C GLN A 213 40.04 12.98 -8.79
N THR A 214 40.96 12.55 -7.93
CA THR A 214 41.96 13.36 -7.26
C THR A 214 43.12 13.56 -8.22
N GLU A 215 43.32 14.80 -8.69
CA GLU A 215 44.62 15.25 -9.15
C GLU A 215 45.50 15.52 -7.93
N SER A 216 46.68 14.90 -7.89
CA SER A 216 47.81 15.44 -7.13
C SER A 216 49.09 15.08 -7.85
N GLU A 217 49.78 16.14 -8.28
CA GLU A 217 51.07 16.19 -8.95
C GLU A 217 52.19 15.66 -8.05
N ALA A 218 53.19 15.00 -8.66
CA ALA A 218 54.62 15.29 -8.44
C ALA A 218 55.47 14.25 -9.21
N GLY A 219 56.37 14.72 -10.08
CA GLY A 219 57.31 13.82 -10.76
C GLY A 219 58.08 14.48 -11.89
N GLN A 220 58.78 15.55 -11.54
CA GLN A 220 59.75 16.26 -12.37
C GLN A 220 60.87 15.33 -12.85
N GLU A 221 61.11 15.25 -14.16
CA GLU A 221 62.32 14.64 -14.70
C GLU A 221 63.02 15.57 -15.69
N ASP A 222 64.30 15.70 -15.41
CA ASP A 222 65.24 16.72 -15.84
C ASP A 222 65.88 16.36 -17.19
N ARG A 223 66.38 17.40 -17.85
CA ARG A 223 67.05 17.39 -19.16
C ARG A 223 68.46 16.77 -19.06
N PRO A 224 69.08 16.40 -20.20
CA PRO A 224 69.81 17.38 -21.02
C PRO A 224 69.27 17.53 -22.44
#